data_AF-A0A5N6E6I7-F1
#
_entry.id   AF-A0A5N6E6I7-F1
#
_cell.length_a   1.000
_cell.length_b   1.000
_cell.length_c   1.000
_cell.angle_alpha   90.00
_cell.angle_beta   90.00
_cell.angle_gamma   90.00
#
_symmetry.space_group_name_H-M   'P 1'
#
loop_
_entity.id
_entity.type
_entity.pdbx_description
1 polymer ?
#
loop_
_entity_poly.entity_id
_entity_poly.type
_entity_poly.pdbx_seq_one_letter_code
_entity_poly.pdbx_strand_id
1 'polypeptide(L)'
;MQLTKAILALALAVSPILAAPTEVGEEIANTNVEARAVKTVVCTPDKNESGVKTFEVDVAKAEALAKKIGWKTDPSKSDYPHPFGDKEKLWVNIPLEANKCNSKTRMLEYPVYWTNSKVKEWDPTKKKKDQTKTPIRIVYSNLNGALHYCGAMIHKKVDKDGSGSGDFKLCQ
;
A
#
# COMPACT_ATOMS: atom_id res chain seq x y z
N MET A 1 -83.66 6.32 -24.47
CA MET A 1 -83.25 4.90 -24.47
C MET A 1 -81.81 4.86 -24.96
N GLN A 2 -80.79 4.34 -24.28
CA GLN A 2 -80.70 3.49 -23.10
C GLN A 2 -79.52 3.95 -22.22
N LEU A 3 -79.72 3.88 -20.91
CA LEU A 3 -78.69 3.93 -19.88
C LEU A 3 -77.93 2.60 -19.84
N THR A 4 -76.60 2.65 -19.72
CA THR A 4 -75.80 1.54 -19.16
C THR A 4 -74.54 2.14 -18.56
N LYS A 5 -74.55 2.41 -17.25
CA LYS A 5 -74.02 1.56 -16.15
C LYS A 5 -72.51 1.71 -15.98
N ALA A 6 -72.15 2.50 -14.97
CA ALA A 6 -70.84 2.55 -14.36
C ALA A 6 -70.50 1.20 -13.68
N ILE A 7 -69.26 0.76 -13.79
CA ILE A 7 -68.66 -0.20 -12.85
C ILE A 7 -67.22 0.28 -12.56
N LEU A 8 -67.02 0.71 -11.31
CA LEU A 8 -65.74 0.98 -10.68
C LEU A 8 -65.04 -0.37 -10.42
N ALA A 9 -63.82 -0.58 -10.91
CA ALA A 9 -63.01 -1.73 -10.53
C ALA A 9 -61.87 -1.25 -9.61
N LEU A 10 -62.03 -1.49 -8.31
CA LEU A 10 -61.00 -1.30 -7.30
C LEU A 10 -60.09 -2.54 -7.32
N ALA A 11 -58.89 -2.43 -7.87
CA ALA A 11 -57.93 -3.53 -7.85
C ALA A 11 -57.08 -3.46 -6.57
N LEU A 12 -57.48 -4.20 -5.53
CA LEU A 12 -56.62 -4.58 -4.42
C LEU A 12 -55.84 -5.84 -4.83
N ALA A 13 -54.60 -5.66 -5.29
CA ALA A 13 -53.67 -6.77 -5.49
C ALA A 13 -52.73 -6.87 -4.29
N VAL A 14 -53.04 -7.85 -3.45
CA VAL A 14 -52.27 -8.31 -2.29
C VAL A 14 -50.90 -8.80 -2.78
N SER A 15 -49.81 -8.27 -2.23
CA SER A 15 -48.46 -8.75 -2.52
C SER A 15 -48.28 -10.17 -1.98
N PRO A 16 -47.73 -11.13 -2.75
CA PRO A 16 -47.32 -12.40 -2.18
C PRO A 16 -46.08 -12.18 -1.32
N ILE A 17 -46.21 -12.42 -0.02
CA ILE A 17 -45.07 -12.65 0.86
C ILE A 17 -44.49 -14.00 0.43
N LEU A 18 -43.42 -14.00 -0.36
CA LEU A 18 -42.61 -15.20 -0.55
C LEU A 18 -41.90 -15.49 0.78
N ALA A 19 -42.48 -16.39 1.58
CA ALA A 19 -41.72 -17.15 2.56
C ALA A 19 -40.87 -18.17 1.80
N ALA A 20 -39.59 -17.84 1.60
CA ALA A 20 -38.59 -18.79 1.14
C ALA A 20 -38.16 -19.71 2.31
N PRO A 21 -37.81 -20.99 2.04
CA PRO A 21 -37.59 -21.99 3.06
C PRO A 21 -36.32 -21.72 3.88
N THR A 22 -36.38 -22.09 5.16
CA THR A 22 -35.24 -22.15 6.07
C THR A 22 -34.28 -23.25 5.63
N GLU A 23 -33.19 -22.90 4.95
CA GLU A 23 -32.02 -23.78 4.91
C GLU A 23 -31.22 -23.56 6.20
N VAL A 24 -31.35 -24.53 7.10
CA VAL A 24 -30.33 -24.78 8.13
C VAL A 24 -29.16 -25.41 7.39
N GLY A 25 -28.21 -24.58 6.96
CA GLY A 25 -27.03 -25.00 6.22
C GLY A 25 -25.90 -24.02 6.45
N GLU A 26 -24.82 -24.51 7.05
CA GLU A 26 -23.50 -23.90 7.28
C GLU A 26 -23.46 -22.40 7.57
N GLU A 27 -23.04 -22.08 8.80
CA GLU A 27 -22.43 -20.80 9.15
C GLU A 27 -21.27 -20.53 8.17
N ILE A 28 -21.57 -19.89 7.05
CA ILE A 28 -20.57 -19.21 6.23
C ILE A 28 -20.10 -18.08 7.13
N ALA A 29 -19.07 -18.37 7.92
CA ALA A 29 -18.32 -17.39 8.66
C ALA A 29 -18.11 -16.22 7.71
N ASN A 30 -18.74 -15.09 8.03
CA ASN A 30 -18.51 -13.82 7.38
C ASN A 30 -17.02 -13.50 7.52
N THR A 31 -16.22 -13.99 6.57
CA THR A 31 -14.80 -13.69 6.40
C THR A 31 -14.62 -12.33 5.71
N ASN A 32 -15.63 -11.45 5.81
CA ASN A 32 -15.46 -10.02 5.65
C ASN A 32 -14.81 -9.44 6.91
N VAL A 33 -13.64 -9.98 7.27
CA VAL A 33 -12.60 -9.19 7.91
C VAL A 33 -12.18 -8.22 6.83
N GLU A 34 -12.80 -7.04 6.78
CA GLU A 34 -12.14 -5.88 6.18
C GLU A 34 -10.72 -5.89 6.73
N ALA A 35 -9.75 -6.21 5.87
CA ALA A 35 -8.36 -6.18 6.23
C ALA A 35 -8.12 -4.77 6.77
N ARG A 36 -8.00 -4.64 8.09
CA ARG A 36 -7.74 -3.35 8.74
C ARG A 36 -6.49 -2.81 8.07
N ALA A 37 -6.66 -1.79 7.23
CA ALA A 37 -5.56 -1.22 6.48
C ALA A 37 -4.43 -0.92 7.48
N VAL A 38 -3.30 -1.57 7.29
CA VAL A 38 -2.15 -1.45 8.20
C VAL A 38 -1.77 0.02 8.24
N LYS A 39 -1.96 0.67 9.39
CA LYS A 39 -1.71 2.12 9.53
C LYS A 39 -0.21 2.43 9.55
N THR A 40 0.57 1.50 10.08
CA THR A 40 2.00 1.64 10.31
C THR A 40 2.67 0.29 10.17
N VAL A 41 3.84 0.27 9.55
CA VAL A 41 4.75 -0.89 9.50
C VAL A 41 6.03 -0.57 10.27
N VAL A 42 6.60 -1.58 10.89
CA VAL A 42 7.86 -1.53 11.64
C VAL A 42 8.97 -2.14 10.80
N CYS A 43 9.99 -1.35 10.53
CA CYS A 43 11.20 -1.77 9.86
C CYS A 43 12.23 -2.23 10.89
N THR A 44 12.61 -3.51 10.85
CA THR A 44 13.61 -4.06 11.78
C THR A 44 14.82 -4.54 11.00
N PRO A 45 15.93 -3.77 10.95
CA PRO A 45 17.15 -4.22 10.29
C PRO A 45 17.78 -5.37 11.08
N ASP A 46 18.61 -6.19 10.42
CA ASP A 46 19.30 -7.31 11.07
C ASP A 46 20.44 -6.80 11.97
N LYS A 47 21.08 -5.69 11.58
CA LYS A 47 22.08 -4.97 12.38
C LYS A 47 21.76 -3.48 12.44
N ASN A 48 21.73 -2.92 13.66
CA ASN A 48 21.45 -1.51 13.89
C ASN A 48 22.50 -0.87 14.80
N GLU A 49 23.25 0.09 14.25
CA GLU A 49 24.23 0.91 14.99
C GLU A 49 23.79 2.37 15.16
N SER A 50 22.63 2.76 14.61
CA SER A 50 22.16 4.17 14.56
C SER A 50 21.66 4.74 15.89
N GLY A 51 21.44 3.90 16.90
CA GLY A 51 20.78 4.29 18.15
C GLY A 51 19.27 4.54 18.04
N VAL A 52 18.69 4.46 16.83
CA VAL A 52 17.23 4.52 16.63
C VAL A 52 16.62 3.21 17.13
N LYS A 53 15.68 3.30 18.08
CA LYS A 53 15.02 2.12 18.68
C LYS A 53 14.01 1.47 17.75
N THR A 54 13.25 2.29 17.02
CA THR A 54 12.14 1.84 16.19
C THR A 54 12.09 2.65 14.90
N PHE A 55 12.06 1.95 13.76
CA PHE A 55 11.86 2.55 12.45
C PHE A 55 10.43 2.30 12.00
N GLU A 56 9.50 3.12 12.47
CA GLU A 56 8.10 3.04 12.08
C GLU A 56 7.83 3.87 10.83
N VAL A 57 7.07 3.31 9.89
CA VAL A 57 6.63 4.00 8.67
C VAL A 57 5.12 4.08 8.68
N ASP A 58 4.59 5.30 8.54
CA ASP A 58 3.17 5.56 8.32
C ASP A 58 2.81 5.20 6.87
N VAL A 59 1.96 4.18 6.69
CA VAL A 59 1.65 3.62 5.38
C VAL A 59 0.86 4.61 4.53
N ALA A 60 -0.10 5.32 5.12
CA ALA A 60 -0.91 6.30 4.40
C ALA A 60 -0.05 7.46 3.87
N LYS A 61 0.91 7.94 4.70
CA LYS A 61 1.88 8.96 4.26
C LYS A 61 2.82 8.43 3.18
N ALA A 62 3.30 7.19 3.32
CA ALA A 62 4.15 6.56 2.32
C ALA A 62 3.45 6.43 0.95
N GLU A 63 2.20 5.98 0.95
CA GLU A 63 1.38 5.89 -0.26
C GLU A 63 1.11 7.25 -0.89
N ALA A 64 0.73 8.24 -0.06
CA ALA A 64 0.49 9.61 -0.53
C ALA A 64 1.77 10.21 -1.13
N LEU A 65 2.93 9.94 -0.53
CA LEU A 65 4.21 10.37 -1.05
C LEU A 65 4.52 9.69 -2.39
N ALA A 66 4.34 8.37 -2.51
CA ALA A 66 4.53 7.65 -3.78
C ALA A 66 3.68 8.27 -4.91
N LYS A 67 2.41 8.56 -4.63
CA LYS A 67 1.49 9.24 -5.55
C LYS A 67 1.99 10.64 -5.93
N LYS A 68 2.47 11.41 -4.95
CA LYS A 68 3.02 12.77 -5.15
C LYS A 68 4.28 12.77 -6.02
N ILE A 69 5.20 11.83 -5.82
CA ILE A 69 6.48 11.79 -6.55
C ILE A 69 6.35 11.16 -7.95
N GLY A 70 5.38 10.25 -8.13
CA GLY A 70 5.07 9.62 -9.41
C GLY A 70 6.24 8.86 -10.05
N TRP A 71 6.33 8.90 -11.37
CA TRP A 71 7.25 8.06 -12.17
C TRP A 71 8.51 8.77 -12.66
N LYS A 72 8.66 10.07 -12.36
CA LYS A 72 9.72 10.90 -12.92
C LYS A 72 11.01 10.70 -12.13
N THR A 73 12.05 10.23 -12.81
CA THR A 73 13.40 10.13 -12.26
C THR A 73 14.20 11.36 -12.69
N ASP A 74 15.10 11.83 -11.82
CA ASP A 74 15.99 12.96 -12.12
C ASP A 74 17.37 12.72 -11.49
N PRO A 75 18.32 12.13 -12.25
CA PRO A 75 19.64 11.80 -11.73
C PRO A 75 20.50 13.05 -11.46
N SER A 76 20.11 14.23 -11.97
CA SER A 76 20.84 15.48 -11.74
C SER A 76 20.59 16.08 -10.35
N LYS A 77 19.54 15.62 -9.66
CA LYS A 77 19.10 16.13 -8.36
C LYS A 77 19.23 15.04 -7.31
N SER A 78 18.10 14.58 -6.78
CA SER A 78 18.10 13.65 -5.66
C SER A 78 18.48 12.23 -6.04
N ASP A 79 18.47 11.91 -7.34
CA ASP A 79 18.62 10.54 -7.88
C ASP A 79 17.45 9.62 -7.47
N TYR A 80 16.35 10.20 -6.97
CA TYR A 80 15.14 9.49 -6.55
C TYR A 80 13.87 10.14 -7.13
N PRO A 81 12.81 9.36 -7.38
CA PRO A 81 12.80 7.89 -7.36
C PRO A 81 13.72 7.28 -8.42
N HIS A 82 14.10 6.02 -8.25
CA HIS A 82 14.90 5.28 -9.24
C HIS A 82 14.49 3.81 -9.29
N PRO A 83 14.88 3.07 -10.37
CA PRO A 83 14.49 1.67 -10.55
C PRO A 83 14.89 0.79 -9.37
N PHE A 84 13.93 0.00 -8.88
CA PHE A 84 14.20 -1.04 -7.90
C PHE A 84 14.59 -2.35 -8.61
N GLY A 85 15.69 -2.96 -8.17
CA GLY A 85 16.28 -4.12 -8.84
C GLY A 85 15.62 -5.47 -8.54
N ASP A 86 14.77 -5.57 -7.51
CA ASP A 86 14.03 -6.80 -7.14
C ASP A 86 14.89 -8.07 -7.00
N LYS A 87 16.13 -7.90 -6.51
CA LYS A 87 17.09 -9.01 -6.33
C LYS A 87 16.62 -10.00 -5.26
N GLU A 88 16.11 -9.48 -4.15
CA GLU A 88 15.67 -10.25 -2.98
C GLU A 88 14.28 -10.86 -3.15
N LYS A 89 13.55 -10.52 -4.23
CA LYS A 89 12.19 -10.99 -4.51
C LYS A 89 11.25 -10.83 -3.33
N LEU A 90 11.30 -9.67 -2.68
CA LEU A 90 10.72 -9.42 -1.36
C LEU A 90 9.22 -9.78 -1.26
N TRP A 91 8.45 -9.61 -2.34
CA TRP A 91 7.02 -9.86 -2.37
C TRP A 91 6.61 -11.24 -2.93
N VAL A 92 7.55 -12.08 -3.37
CA VAL A 92 7.22 -13.35 -4.05
C VAL A 92 6.40 -14.31 -3.19
N ASN A 93 6.61 -14.25 -1.86
CA ASN A 93 5.92 -15.09 -0.88
C ASN A 93 4.70 -14.40 -0.24
N ILE A 94 4.29 -13.23 -0.75
CA ILE A 94 3.07 -12.54 -0.34
C ILE A 94 2.05 -12.76 -1.47
N PRO A 95 1.14 -13.74 -1.38
CA PRO A 95 0.31 -14.15 -2.53
C PRO A 95 -0.49 -13.00 -3.15
N LEU A 96 -0.95 -12.06 -2.32
CA LEU A 96 -1.70 -10.89 -2.77
C LEU A 96 -0.86 -9.88 -3.56
N GLU A 97 0.47 -9.93 -3.41
CA GLU A 97 1.42 -8.98 -3.99
C GLU A 97 2.36 -9.61 -5.03
N ALA A 98 2.52 -10.94 -5.04
CA ALA A 98 3.51 -11.63 -5.87
C ALA A 98 3.42 -11.31 -7.37
N ASN A 99 2.21 -11.07 -7.90
CA ASN A 99 1.98 -10.70 -9.30
C ASN A 99 1.86 -9.19 -9.54
N LYS A 100 1.87 -8.38 -8.48
CA LYS A 100 1.72 -6.92 -8.53
C LYS A 100 3.03 -6.19 -8.25
N CYS A 101 3.90 -6.79 -7.46
CA CYS A 101 5.14 -6.22 -6.95
C CYS A 101 6.30 -7.14 -7.28
N ASN A 102 6.72 -7.11 -8.54
CA ASN A 102 7.86 -7.87 -9.02
C ASN A 102 8.53 -7.14 -10.18
N SER A 103 9.73 -7.60 -10.54
CA SER A 103 10.54 -7.07 -11.65
C SER A 103 9.83 -7.00 -13.02
N LYS A 104 8.71 -7.69 -13.24
CA LYS A 104 7.92 -7.56 -14.49
C LYS A 104 7.03 -6.32 -14.50
N THR A 105 6.68 -5.78 -13.33
CA THR A 105 5.84 -4.60 -13.14
C THR A 105 6.72 -3.42 -12.75
N ARG A 106 7.37 -2.75 -13.72
CA ARG A 106 8.31 -1.60 -13.52
C ARG A 106 8.23 -1.01 -12.11
N MET A 107 9.25 -1.28 -11.30
CA MET A 107 9.29 -0.89 -9.89
C MET A 107 10.22 0.29 -9.68
N LEU A 108 9.81 1.23 -8.83
CA LEU A 108 10.64 2.33 -8.37
C LEU A 108 10.73 2.31 -6.84
N GLU A 109 11.87 2.75 -6.31
CA GLU A 109 12.07 2.99 -4.89
C GLU A 109 12.25 4.49 -4.59
N TYR A 110 11.84 4.90 -3.38
CA TYR A 110 12.01 6.28 -2.89
C TYR A 110 12.34 6.31 -1.40
N PRO A 111 13.30 7.15 -0.95
CA PRO A 111 13.67 7.28 0.46
C PRO A 111 12.56 7.91 1.30
N VAL A 112 12.34 7.35 2.49
CA VAL A 112 11.42 7.90 3.48
C VAL A 112 12.06 7.91 4.86
N TYR A 113 11.57 8.76 5.75
CA TYR A 113 12.00 8.79 7.14
C TYR A 113 10.97 8.12 8.04
N TRP A 114 11.43 7.55 9.15
CA TRP A 114 10.54 6.98 10.17
C TRP A 114 9.77 8.09 10.90
N THR A 115 8.62 7.76 11.46
CA THR A 115 7.64 8.69 12.08
C THR A 115 8.29 9.71 13.03
N ASN A 116 9.16 9.22 13.91
CA ASN A 116 9.84 10.01 14.94
C ASN A 116 11.16 10.67 14.49
N SER A 117 11.50 10.59 13.20
CA SER A 117 12.65 11.31 12.65
C SER A 117 12.46 12.83 12.76
N LYS A 118 13.57 13.56 12.94
CA LYS A 118 13.58 15.04 12.88
C LYS A 118 13.34 15.55 11.46
N VAL A 119 13.79 14.81 10.45
CA VAL A 119 13.53 15.10 9.03
C VAL A 119 12.28 14.34 8.61
N LYS A 120 11.34 15.04 7.97
CA LYS A 120 10.01 14.49 7.67
C LYS A 120 9.86 13.97 6.25
N GLU A 121 10.57 14.54 5.29
CA GLU A 121 10.45 14.16 3.87
C GLU A 121 11.79 14.35 3.16
N TRP A 122 12.04 13.48 2.18
CA TRP A 122 13.17 13.64 1.26
C TRP A 122 12.87 14.75 0.25
N ASP A 123 13.86 15.57 -0.06
CA ASP A 123 13.70 16.68 -0.98
C ASP A 123 14.12 16.26 -2.40
N PRO A 124 13.19 16.14 -3.36
CA PRO A 124 13.52 15.72 -4.72
C PRO A 124 14.39 16.75 -5.47
N THR A 125 14.50 17.98 -4.94
CA THR A 125 15.26 19.06 -5.57
C THR A 125 16.73 19.12 -5.14
N LYS A 126 17.09 18.46 -4.03
CA LYS A 126 18.44 18.47 -3.46
C LYS A 126 19.22 17.22 -3.82
N LYS A 127 20.54 17.34 -3.94
CA LYS A 127 21.41 16.18 -4.16
C LYS A 127 21.41 15.25 -2.95
N LYS A 128 21.42 13.94 -3.19
CA LYS A 128 21.46 12.90 -2.15
C LYS A 128 22.51 13.14 -1.05
N LYS A 129 23.71 13.59 -1.45
CA LYS A 129 24.83 13.84 -0.52
C LYS A 129 24.58 14.99 0.47
N ASP A 130 23.64 15.89 0.15
CA ASP A 130 23.34 17.09 0.92
C ASP A 130 22.08 16.90 1.80
N GLN A 131 21.57 15.66 1.90
CA GLN A 131 20.37 15.31 2.65
C GLN A 131 20.68 14.37 3.81
N THR A 132 19.85 14.41 4.85
CA THR A 132 19.96 13.46 5.97
C THR A 132 19.74 12.04 5.47
N LYS A 133 20.62 11.11 5.85
CA LYS A 133 20.54 9.73 5.38
C LYS A 133 19.33 9.01 5.97
N THR A 134 18.78 8.07 5.22
CA THR A 134 17.75 7.15 5.70
C THR A 134 17.97 5.76 5.11
N PRO A 135 17.83 4.68 5.92
CA PRO A 135 17.97 3.31 5.45
C PRO A 135 16.68 2.76 4.83
N ILE A 136 15.57 3.50 4.91
CA ILE A 136 14.24 3.05 4.52
C ILE A 136 13.93 3.50 3.10
N ARG A 137 13.33 2.61 2.32
CA ARG A 137 12.74 2.90 1.01
C ARG A 137 11.29 2.47 0.99
N ILE A 138 10.44 3.25 0.34
CA ILE A 138 9.16 2.76 -0.14
C ILE A 138 9.33 2.26 -1.56
N VAL A 139 8.54 1.25 -1.93
CA VAL A 139 8.54 0.67 -3.26
C VAL A 139 7.12 0.67 -3.80
N TYR A 140 7.00 0.99 -5.08
CA TYR A 140 5.74 0.98 -5.80
C TYR A 140 5.97 0.51 -7.24
N SER A 141 4.96 -0.12 -7.81
CA SER A 141 4.99 -0.74 -9.13
C SER A 141 3.95 -0.11 -10.05
N ASN A 142 4.21 -0.22 -11.36
CA ASN A 142 3.21 0.11 -12.36
C ASN A 142 2.33 -1.12 -12.59
N LEU A 143 1.14 -1.10 -12.01
CA LEU A 143 0.14 -2.14 -12.18
C LEU A 143 -0.90 -1.66 -13.19
N ASN A 144 -0.76 -2.10 -14.44
CA ASN A 144 -1.70 -1.80 -15.53
C ASN A 144 -1.93 -0.28 -15.74
N GLY A 145 -0.88 0.53 -15.62
CA GLY A 145 -0.94 1.99 -15.76
C GLY A 145 -1.21 2.74 -14.46
N ALA A 146 -1.57 2.04 -13.37
CA ALA A 146 -1.80 2.64 -12.06
C ALA A 146 -0.57 2.48 -11.15
N LEU A 147 -0.36 3.45 -10.26
CA LEU A 147 0.61 3.33 -9.19
C LEU A 147 0.06 2.42 -8.09
N HIS A 148 0.72 1.28 -7.90
CA HIS A 148 0.43 0.32 -6.85
C HIS A 148 1.53 0.38 -5.80
N TYR A 149 1.17 0.66 -4.54
CA TYR A 149 2.12 0.68 -3.44
C TYR A 149 2.46 -0.75 -3.02
N CYS A 150 3.74 -1.10 -3.07
CA CYS A 150 4.20 -2.44 -2.74
C CYS A 150 4.55 -2.60 -1.27
N GLY A 151 5.13 -1.58 -0.65
CA GLY A 151 5.51 -1.63 0.75
C GLY A 151 6.70 -0.75 1.09
N ALA A 152 7.07 -0.76 2.37
CA ALA A 152 8.33 -0.22 2.84
C ALA A 152 9.35 -1.35 3.05
N MET A 153 10.61 -1.03 2.81
CA MET A 153 11.75 -1.91 3.04
C MET A 153 12.88 -1.13 3.71
N ILE A 154 13.73 -1.85 4.41
CA ILE A 154 14.92 -1.30 5.07
C ILE A 154 16.15 -2.10 4.68
N HIS A 155 17.28 -1.43 4.53
CA HIS A 155 18.56 -2.11 4.43
C HIS A 155 18.80 -2.99 5.68
N LYS A 156 19.31 -4.20 5.49
CA LYS A 156 19.58 -5.15 6.58
C LYS A 156 20.61 -4.62 7.58
N LYS A 157 21.53 -3.76 7.16
CA LYS A 157 22.51 -3.09 8.03
C LYS A 157 22.27 -1.59 8.05
N VAL A 158 22.14 -1.03 9.25
CA VAL A 158 22.04 0.41 9.48
C VAL A 158 23.22 0.88 10.31
N ASP A 159 23.99 1.82 9.77
CA ASP A 159 25.18 2.38 10.40
C ASP A 159 24.84 3.54 11.35
N LYS A 160 25.82 4.00 12.13
CA LYS A 160 25.67 5.05 13.16
C LYS A 160 25.07 6.35 12.64
N ASP A 161 25.33 6.69 11.37
CA ASP A 161 24.87 7.91 10.72
C ASP A 161 23.49 7.77 10.05
N GLY A 162 22.81 6.64 10.26
CA GLY A 162 21.51 6.33 9.65
C GLY A 162 21.63 5.95 8.16
N SER A 163 22.83 5.72 7.64
CA SER A 163 22.98 5.09 6.33
C SER A 163 22.61 3.61 6.38
N GLY A 164 22.03 3.12 5.29
CA GLY A 164 21.74 1.70 5.11
C GLY A 164 22.68 1.09 4.07
N SER A 165 23.02 -0.18 4.24
CA SER A 165 23.84 -0.94 3.29
C SER A 165 23.42 -2.41 3.17
N GLY A 166 23.83 -3.02 2.05
CA GLY A 166 23.52 -4.42 1.73
C GLY A 166 22.09 -4.61 1.22
N ASP A 167 21.65 -5.87 1.22
CA ASP A 167 20.32 -6.26 0.78
C ASP A 167 19.21 -5.61 1.64
N PHE A 168 18.01 -5.59 1.09
CA PHE A 168 16.81 -5.12 1.77
C PHE A 168 16.03 -6.25 2.46
N LYS A 169 15.15 -5.86 3.37
CA LYS A 169 14.07 -6.69 3.92
C LYS A 169 12.80 -5.86 4.06
N LEU A 170 11.64 -6.52 3.97
CA LEU A 170 10.35 -5.88 4.16
C LEU A 170 10.13 -5.42 5.60
N CYS A 171 9.46 -4.29 5.74
CA CYS A 171 8.88 -3.85 7.01
C CYS A 171 7.53 -4.55 7.23
N GLN A 172 7.15 -4.78 8.49
CA GLN A 172 5.96 -5.55 8.88
C GLN A 172 5.04 -4.77 9.83
#